data_AF-A0A7Y2AXV9-F1
#
_entry.id   AF-A0A7Y2AXV9-F1
#
_cell.length_a   1.000
_cell.length_b   1.000
_cell.length_c   1.000
_cell.angle_alpha   90.00
_cell.angle_beta   90.00
_cell.angle_gamma   90.00
#
_symmetry.space_group_name_H-M   'P 1'
#
loop_
_entity.id
_entity.type
_entity.pdbx_description
1 polymer ?
#
loop_
_entity_poly.entity_id
_entity_poly.type
_entity_poly.pdbx_seq_one_letter_code
_entity_poly.pdbx_strand_id
1 'polypeptide(L)'
;MRHRITVCVLAGLVPILAVNGAYLLNISQGFEPCFPYFEGCASVSRAVRSGPGLWVFKIAALPAMILMWLSWNGVTTVQHGQAGASLSLIKLLGKTGALFFLVYALWLG
;
A
#
# COMPACT_ATOMS: atom_id res chain seq x y z
N MET A 1 -10.84 -17.84 10.81
CA MET A 1 -11.40 -16.62 10.17
C MET A 1 -10.75 -15.34 10.71
N ARG A 2 -10.62 -15.15 12.03
CA ARG A 2 -10.02 -13.96 12.67
C ARG A 2 -8.68 -13.51 12.07
N HIS A 3 -7.71 -14.43 11.91
CA HIS A 3 -6.40 -14.09 11.32
C HIS A 3 -6.47 -13.56 9.88
N ARG A 4 -7.42 -14.05 9.06
CA ARG A 4 -7.56 -13.59 7.67
C ARG A 4 -8.07 -12.16 7.60
N ILE A 5 -9.02 -11.82 8.47
CA ILE A 5 -9.55 -10.45 8.58
C ILE A 5 -8.45 -9.49 9.05
N THR A 6 -7.66 -9.89 10.05
CA THR A 6 -6.54 -9.09 10.53
C THR A 6 -5.53 -8.77 9.42
N VAL A 7 -5.17 -9.76 8.58
CA VAL A 7 -4.27 -9.53 7.44
C VAL A 7 -4.87 -8.51 6.47
N CYS A 8 -6.15 -8.62 6.11
CA CYS A 8 -6.81 -7.66 5.22
C CYS A 8 -6.84 -6.24 5.81
N VAL A 9 -7.15 -6.11 7.10
CA VAL A 9 -7.15 -4.80 7.79
C VAL A 9 -5.75 -4.20 7.77
N LEU A 10 -4.72 -4.98 8.14
CA LEU A 10 -3.34 -4.51 8.14
C LEU A 10 -2.84 -4.17 6.73
N ALA A 11 -3.24 -4.93 5.70
CA ALA A 11 -2.88 -4.66 4.31
C ALA A 11 -3.37 -3.27 3.84
N GLY A 12 -4.50 -2.79 4.36
CA GLY A 12 -4.99 -1.43 4.11
C GLY A 12 -4.41 -0.38 5.06
N LEU A 13 -4.25 -0.72 6.34
CA LEU A 13 -3.90 0.25 7.38
C LEU A 13 -2.42 0.65 7.34
N VAL A 14 -1.52 -0.29 7.06
CA VAL A 14 -0.07 -0.05 6.97
C VAL A 14 0.29 1.01 5.91
N PRO A 15 -0.15 0.92 4.64
CA PRO A 15 0.20 1.93 3.64
C PRO A 15 -0.40 3.31 3.97
N ILE A 16 -1.59 3.37 4.58
CA ILE A 16 -2.19 4.64 5.03
C ILE A 16 -1.30 5.29 6.10
N LEU A 17 -0.89 4.54 7.12
CA LEU A 17 0.00 5.04 8.16
C LEU A 17 1.37 5.44 7.60
N ALA A 18 1.91 4.67 6.66
CA ALA A 18 3.20 4.98 6.04
C ALA A 18 3.20 6.33 5.31
N VAL A 19 2.14 6.61 4.52
CA VAL A 19 2.00 7.88 3.79
C VAL A 19 1.81 9.06 4.75
N ASN A 20 0.92 8.93 5.73
CA ASN A 20 0.67 10.00 6.70
C ASN A 20 1.90 10.25 7.59
N GLY A 21 2.61 9.20 8.00
CA GLY A 21 3.85 9.30 8.78
C GLY A 21 4.96 9.99 7.99
N ALA A 22 5.15 9.63 6.72
CA ALA A 22 6.13 10.29 5.86
C ALA A 22 5.80 11.76 5.60
N TYR A 23 4.51 12.07 5.42
CA TYR A 23 4.01 13.45 5.28
C TYR A 23 4.29 14.30 6.53
N LEU A 24 3.93 13.81 7.72
CA LEU A 24 4.16 14.51 8.99
C LEU A 24 5.65 14.71 9.26
N LEU A 25 6.48 13.71 8.93
CA LEU A 25 7.93 13.82 9.06
C LEU A 25 8.51 14.90 8.14
N ASN A 26 8.07 14.96 6.89
CA ASN A 26 8.55 16.00 5.98
C ASN A 26 8.10 17.40 6.43
N ILE A 27 6.87 17.58 6.91
CA ILE A 27 6.44 18.86 7.51
C ILE A 27 7.31 19.23 8.72
N SER A 28 7.62 18.26 9.59
CA SER A 28 8.49 18.50 10.76
C SER A 28 9.91 18.95 10.38
N GLN A 29 10.32 18.74 9.13
CA GLN A 29 11.62 19.09 8.57
C GLN A 29 11.58 20.36 7.71
N GLY A 30 10.47 21.11 7.76
CA GLY A 30 10.33 22.41 7.09
C GLY A 30 9.75 22.37 5.68
N PHE A 31 9.18 21.23 5.25
CA PHE A 31 8.42 21.18 4.00
C PHE A 31 7.06 21.86 4.16
N GLU A 32 6.57 22.52 3.11
CA GLU A 32 5.28 23.22 3.18
C GLU A 32 4.11 22.26 3.40
N PRO A 33 3.21 22.56 4.36
CA PRO A 33 2.04 21.76 4.63
C PRO A 33 0.98 21.93 3.52
N CYS A 34 0.44 20.81 3.06
CA CYS A 34 -0.52 20.72 1.95
C CYS A 34 -1.37 19.46 2.13
N PHE A 35 -2.65 19.45 1.76
CA PHE A 35 -3.49 18.26 1.96
C PHE A 35 -3.15 17.13 0.97
N PRO A 36 -2.57 15.99 1.41
CA PRO A 36 -1.87 15.06 0.51
C PRO A 36 -2.77 14.26 -0.44
N TYR A 37 -4.09 14.28 -0.22
CA TYR A 37 -5.07 13.55 -1.01
C TYR A 37 -5.74 14.41 -2.10
N PHE A 38 -5.80 15.74 -1.93
CA PHE A 38 -6.51 16.64 -2.85
C PHE A 38 -5.65 17.77 -3.40
N GLU A 39 -4.64 18.20 -2.66
CA GLU A 39 -3.80 19.32 -3.04
C GLU A 39 -2.48 18.79 -3.65
N GLY A 40 -2.28 19.08 -4.93
CA GLY A 40 -1.16 18.57 -5.72
C GLY A 40 0.23 19.07 -5.31
N CYS A 41 0.32 20.00 -4.34
CA CYS A 41 1.62 20.47 -3.84
C CYS A 41 2.36 19.37 -3.05
N ALA A 42 1.62 18.42 -2.48
CA ALA A 42 2.12 17.21 -1.83
C ALA A 42 1.25 15.98 -2.17
N SER A 43 1.00 15.68 -3.46
CA SER A 43 0.39 14.38 -3.80
C SER A 43 1.20 13.26 -3.14
N VAL A 44 0.58 12.12 -2.80
CA VAL A 44 1.31 10.98 -2.20
C VAL A 44 2.63 10.70 -2.95
N SER A 45 2.59 10.73 -4.29
CA SER A 45 3.78 10.57 -5.14
C SER A 45 4.87 11.62 -4.96
N ARG A 46 4.57 12.86 -4.52
CA ARG A 46 5.56 13.93 -4.25
C ARG A 46 5.92 14.03 -2.77
N ALA A 47 4.98 13.79 -1.86
CA ALA A 47 5.19 13.81 -0.41
C ALA A 47 6.23 12.79 0.07
N VAL A 48 6.41 11.69 -0.66
CA VAL A 48 7.43 10.67 -0.37
C VAL A 48 8.57 10.62 -1.39
N ARG A 49 8.70 11.56 -2.33
CA ARG A 49 9.82 11.56 -3.31
C ARG A 49 11.14 12.06 -2.75
N SER A 50 11.10 12.86 -1.69
CA SER A 50 12.29 13.48 -1.12
C SER A 50 12.16 13.64 0.40
N GLY A 51 13.28 13.96 1.05
CA GLY A 51 13.36 14.11 2.49
C GLY A 51 13.37 12.77 3.24
N PRO A 52 13.43 12.83 4.58
CA PRO A 52 13.49 11.63 5.43
C PRO A 52 12.20 10.80 5.37
N GLY A 53 11.06 11.39 5.01
CA GLY A 53 9.80 10.67 4.81
C GLY A 53 9.87 9.58 3.74
N LEU A 54 10.69 9.76 2.68
CA LEU A 54 10.92 8.76 1.64
C LEU A 54 11.43 7.43 2.23
N TRP A 55 12.38 7.49 3.16
CA TRP A 55 12.95 6.30 3.77
C TRP A 55 11.94 5.56 4.63
N VAL A 56 11.11 6.28 5.39
CA VAL A 56 10.03 5.68 6.17
C VAL A 56 9.03 4.96 5.29
N PHE A 57 8.65 5.57 4.16
CA PHE A 57 7.76 4.95 3.19
C PHE A 57 8.39 3.71 2.54
N LYS A 58 9.66 3.77 2.14
CA LYS A 58 10.40 2.62 1.57
C LYS A 58 10.49 1.45 2.54
N ILE A 59 10.79 1.72 3.81
CA ILE A 59 10.84 0.68 4.85
C ILE A 59 9.45 0.06 5.06
N ALA A 60 8.40 0.88 5.10
CA ALA A 60 7.02 0.42 5.28
C ALA A 60 6.42 -0.27 4.03
N ALA A 61 6.97 -0.03 2.84
CA ALA A 61 6.48 -0.61 1.59
C ALA A 61 6.64 -2.14 1.54
N LEU A 62 7.74 -2.68 2.07
CA LEU A 62 7.97 -4.13 2.12
C LEU A 62 6.91 -4.87 2.98
N PRO A 63 6.67 -4.50 4.26
CA PRO A 63 5.63 -5.15 5.05
C PRO A 63 4.23 -4.92 4.48
N ALA A 64 3.94 -3.75 3.90
CA ALA A 64 2.68 -3.50 3.19
C ALA A 64 2.48 -4.47 2.01
N MET A 65 3.50 -4.65 1.16
CA MET A 65 3.46 -5.60 0.04
C MET A 65 3.19 -7.02 0.53
N ILE A 66 3.88 -7.48 1.57
CA ILE A 66 3.72 -8.83 2.11
C ILE A 66 2.29 -9.03 2.61
N LEU A 67 1.72 -8.06 3.32
CA LEU A 67 0.34 -8.14 3.82
C LEU A 67 -0.68 -8.15 2.68
N MET A 68 -0.51 -7.31 1.66
CA MET A 68 -1.34 -7.32 0.45
C MET A 68 -1.24 -8.66 -0.29
N TRP A 69 -0.04 -9.22 -0.43
CA TRP A 69 0.13 -10.53 -1.06
C TRP A 69 -0.61 -11.64 -0.30
N LEU A 70 -0.51 -11.64 1.03
CA LEU A 70 -1.17 -12.61 1.89
C LEU A 70 -2.69 -12.45 1.93
N SER A 71 -3.23 -11.23 1.82
CA SER A 71 -4.68 -11.01 1.82
C SER A 71 -5.37 -11.70 0.65
N TRP A 72 -4.72 -11.79 -0.52
CA TRP A 72 -5.26 -12.49 -1.70
C TRP A 72 -5.42 -14.00 -1.50
N ASN A 73 -4.70 -14.62 -0.57
CA ASN A 73 -4.91 -16.03 -0.23
C ASN A 73 -6.26 -16.27 0.46
N GLY A 74 -6.84 -15.24 1.08
CA GLY A 74 -8.13 -15.28 1.76
C GLY A 74 -9.33 -15.20 0.81
N VAL A 75 -9.14 -14.78 -0.45
CA VAL A 75 -10.22 -14.64 -1.44
C VAL A 75 -10.72 -16.02 -1.85
N THR A 76 -12.02 -16.25 -1.69
CA THR A 76 -12.69 -17.52 -2.00
C THR A 76 -14.01 -17.23 -2.73
N THR A 77 -14.41 -18.14 -3.63
CA THR A 77 -15.66 -18.06 -4.40
C THR A 77 -16.85 -18.40 -3.52
N VAL A 78 -17.22 -17.51 -2.60
CA VAL A 78 -18.36 -17.78 -1.70
C VAL A 78 -19.70 -17.33 -2.30
N GLN A 79 -19.73 -16.57 -3.41
CA GLN A 79 -20.99 -15.94 -3.83
C GLN A 79 -21.44 -15.97 -5.30
N HIS A 80 -20.66 -16.42 -6.30
CA HIS A 80 -21.06 -16.14 -7.71
C HIS A 80 -20.90 -17.28 -8.74
N GLY A 81 -20.76 -18.55 -8.33
CA GLY A 81 -20.70 -19.67 -9.31
C GLY A 81 -19.59 -19.54 -10.35
N GLN A 82 -18.61 -18.64 -10.14
CA GLN A 82 -17.55 -18.38 -11.11
C GLN A 82 -16.55 -19.53 -11.08
N ALA A 83 -16.41 -20.17 -12.24
CA ALA A 83 -15.47 -21.25 -12.50
C ALA A 83 -14.05 -20.91 -11.99
N GLY A 84 -13.34 -21.90 -11.43
CA GLY A 84 -12.07 -21.74 -10.72
C GLY A 84 -10.95 -21.01 -11.49
N ALA A 85 -11.05 -20.87 -12.81
CA ALA A 85 -10.14 -20.07 -13.63
C ALA A 85 -10.23 -18.56 -13.31
N SER A 86 -11.44 -18.01 -13.08
CA SER A 86 -11.64 -16.60 -12.74
C SER A 86 -11.03 -16.26 -11.37
N LEU A 87 -11.21 -17.14 -10.38
CA LEU A 87 -10.63 -16.95 -9.05
C LEU A 87 -9.10 -16.95 -9.07
N SER A 88 -8.50 -17.87 -9.82
CA SER A 88 -7.04 -17.93 -9.97
C SER A 88 -6.48 -16.68 -10.64
N LEU A 89 -7.17 -16.15 -11.65
CA LEU A 89 -6.78 -14.91 -12.30
C LEU A 89 -6.90 -13.71 -11.36
N ILE A 90 -7.98 -13.58 -10.59
CA ILE A 90 -8.15 -12.51 -9.59
C ILE A 90 -7.01 -12.55 -8.56
N LYS A 91 -6.68 -13.74 -8.04
CA LYS A 91 -5.58 -13.92 -7.10
C LYS A 91 -4.23 -13.57 -7.72
N LEU A 92 -4.01 -13.96 -8.97
CA LEU A 92 -2.79 -13.64 -9.71
C LEU A 92 -2.65 -12.13 -9.87
N LEU A 93 -3.67 -11.46 -10.43
CA LEU A 93 -3.67 -10.01 -10.66
C LEU A 93 -3.47 -9.22 -9.37
N GLY A 94 -4.10 -9.66 -8.28
CA GLY A 94 -3.94 -9.06 -6.97
C GLY A 94 -2.52 -9.18 -6.42
N LYS A 95 -1.93 -10.38 -6.52
CA LYS A 95 -0.54 -10.65 -6.10
C LYS A 95 0.48 -9.89 -6.97
N THR A 96 0.27 -9.84 -8.27
CA THR A 96 1.10 -9.03 -9.17
C THR A 96 0.98 -7.54 -8.82
N GLY A 97 -0.22 -7.04 -8.51
CA GLY A 97 -0.41 -5.67 -8.05
C GLY A 97 0.40 -5.35 -6.79
N ALA A 98 0.44 -6.27 -5.82
CA ALA A 98 1.27 -6.10 -4.62
C ALA A 98 2.78 -6.02 -4.95
N LEU A 99 3.27 -6.83 -5.89
CA LEU A 99 4.66 -6.74 -6.35
C LEU A 99 4.95 -5.40 -7.03
N PHE A 100 4.06 -4.94 -7.92
CA PHE A 100 4.21 -3.66 -8.60
C PHE A 100 4.16 -2.49 -7.63
N PHE A 101 3.40 -2.58 -6.52
CA PHE A 101 3.45 -1.60 -5.45
C PHE A 101 4.84 -1.49 -4.82
N LEU A 102 5.51 -2.62 -4.54
CA LEU A 102 6.88 -2.58 -4.03
C LEU A 102 7.86 -2.00 -5.06
N VAL A 103 7.75 -2.40 -6.32
CA VAL A 103 8.58 -1.83 -7.40
C VAL A 103 8.40 -0.32 -7.45
N TYR A 104 7.15 0.17 -7.45
CA TYR A 104 6.83 1.59 -7.40
C TYR A 104 7.45 2.29 -6.20
N ALA A 105 7.32 1.72 -5.00
CA ALA A 105 7.86 2.33 -3.78
C ALA A 105 9.40 2.38 -3.77
N LEU A 106 10.07 1.38 -4.34
CA LEU A 106 11.53 1.34 -4.45
C LEU A 106 12.06 2.31 -5.51
N TRP A 107 11.35 2.44 -6.63
CA TRP A 107 11.67 3.39 -7.69
C TRP A 107 11.26 4.84 -7.37
N LEU A 108 10.52 5.06 -6.28
CA LEU A 108 10.22 6.40 -5.80
C LEU A 108 11.51 7.10 -5.34
N GLY A 109 11.76 8.31 -5.85
CA GLY A 109 12.95 9.12 -5.61
C GLY A 109 13.22 10.03 -6.80
#